data_AF-A0A9D1EZI8-F1
#
_entry.id   AF-A0A9D1EZI8-F1
#
_cell.length_a   1.000
_cell.length_b   1.000
_cell.length_c   1.000
_cell.angle_alpha   90.00
_cell.angle_beta   90.00
_cell.angle_gamma   90.00
#
_symmetry.space_group_name_H-M   'P 1'
#
loop_
_entity.id
_entity.type
_entity.pdbx_description
1 polymer ?
#
loop_
_entity_poly.entity_id
_entity_poly.type
_entity_poly.pdbx_seq_one_letter_code
_entity_poly.pdbx_strand_id
1 'polypeptide(L)'
;MIYYIINENNEIIRDDFTYFDGALSMAEENYKIANGYNGALYFEEYMHTEEYRQKEAQWRDAHELKDLRTRRENECFSVINRGYLWYMKLSESQLDELNKWYNDWLGVTKTRSIPKKPDWM
;
A
#
# COMPACT_ATOMS: atom_id res chain seq x y z
N MET A 1 -4.77 -14.25 -32.95
CA MET A 1 -3.41 -14.30 -32.37
C MET A 1 -3.20 -12.99 -31.65
N ILE A 2 -2.64 -13.04 -30.45
CA ILE A 2 -2.25 -11.86 -29.67
C ILE A 2 -0.74 -11.88 -29.49
N TYR A 3 -0.14 -10.70 -29.56
CA TYR A 3 1.28 -10.44 -29.37
C TYR A 3 1.46 -9.65 -28.08
N TYR A 4 2.42 -10.05 -27.23
CA TYR A 4 2.58 -9.44 -25.91
C TYR A 4 4.03 -9.46 -25.43
N ILE A 5 4.35 -8.59 -24.47
CA ILE A 5 5.60 -8.61 -23.69
C ILE A 5 5.25 -8.62 -22.21
N ILE A 6 5.95 -9.48 -21.48
CA ILE A 6 5.97 -9.47 -20.02
C ILE A 6 7.33 -8.99 -19.50
N ASN A 7 7.34 -8.35 -18.33
CA ASN A 7 8.58 -8.03 -17.62
C ASN A 7 9.03 -9.19 -16.71
N GLU A 8 10.13 -8.98 -15.98
CA GLU A 8 10.70 -9.93 -15.02
C GLU A 8 9.77 -10.32 -13.86
N ASN A 9 8.71 -9.55 -13.62
CA ASN A 9 7.68 -9.82 -12.61
C ASN A 9 6.46 -10.56 -13.18
N ASN A 10 6.50 -10.96 -14.45
CA ASN A 10 5.37 -11.53 -15.21
C ASN A 10 4.21 -10.55 -15.43
N GLU A 11 4.46 -9.25 -15.32
CA GLU A 11 3.48 -8.20 -15.63
C GLU A 11 3.45 -7.98 -17.14
N ILE A 12 2.25 -7.94 -17.69
CA ILE A 12 2.01 -7.59 -19.10
C ILE A 12 2.22 -6.08 -19.22
N ILE A 13 3.28 -5.70 -19.92
CA ILE A 13 3.64 -4.29 -20.14
C ILE A 13 3.14 -3.75 -21.48
N ARG A 14 2.86 -4.66 -22.42
CA ARG A 14 2.29 -4.34 -23.72
C ARG A 14 1.64 -5.58 -24.34
N ASP A 15 0.49 -5.37 -24.95
CA ASP A 15 -0.21 -6.33 -25.79
C ASP A 15 -0.82 -5.65 -27.04
N ASP A 16 -0.97 -6.41 -28.13
CA ASP A 16 -1.56 -5.93 -29.37
C ASP A 16 -2.05 -7.13 -30.23
N PHE A 17 -2.96 -6.87 -31.16
CA PHE A 17 -3.40 -7.82 -32.19
C PHE A 17 -2.44 -7.83 -33.40
N THR A 18 -1.59 -6.82 -33.54
CA THR A 18 -0.55 -6.76 -34.58
C THR A 18 0.82 -7.07 -34.00
N TYR A 19 1.65 -7.81 -34.74
CA TYR A 19 3.03 -8.09 -34.30
C TYR A 19 3.81 -6.80 -34.06
N PHE A 20 4.65 -6.81 -33.03
CA PHE A 20 5.65 -5.79 -32.75
C PHE A 20 6.96 -6.46 -32.34
N ASP A 21 8.08 -5.74 -32.52
CA ASP A 21 9.41 -6.32 -32.33
C ASP A 21 9.63 -6.83 -30.89
N GLY A 22 10.19 -8.03 -30.78
CA GLY A 22 10.42 -8.70 -29.51
C GLY A 22 9.17 -9.31 -28.85
N ALA A 23 8.00 -9.26 -29.48
CA ALA A 23 6.77 -9.82 -28.91
C ALA A 23 6.79 -11.35 -28.88
N LEU A 24 6.34 -11.91 -27.76
CA LEU A 24 5.83 -13.27 -27.69
C LEU A 24 4.44 -13.31 -28.33
N SER A 25 3.95 -14.50 -28.67
CA SER A 25 2.63 -14.66 -29.27
C SER A 25 1.89 -15.87 -28.73
N MET A 26 0.57 -15.75 -28.61
CA MET A 26 -0.32 -16.87 -28.30
C MET A 26 -1.65 -16.76 -29.07
N ALA A 27 -2.39 -17.86 -29.09
CA ALA A 27 -3.76 -17.86 -29.58
C ALA A 27 -4.66 -17.00 -28.68
N GLU A 28 -5.65 -16.32 -29.25
CA GLU A 28 -6.48 -15.35 -28.54
C GLU A 28 -7.32 -16.03 -27.44
N GLU A 29 -7.76 -17.27 -27.69
CA GLU A 29 -8.49 -18.10 -26.73
C GLU A 29 -7.70 -18.43 -25.45
N ASN A 30 -6.36 -18.37 -25.51
CA ASN A 30 -5.48 -18.61 -24.37
C ASN A 30 -5.13 -17.32 -23.62
N TYR A 31 -5.44 -16.15 -24.19
CA TYR A 31 -5.08 -14.85 -23.64
C TYR A 31 -6.06 -14.43 -22.53
N LYS A 32 -5.84 -14.99 -21.32
CA LYS A 32 -6.65 -14.70 -20.12
C LYS A 32 -5.84 -13.87 -19.14
N ILE A 33 -6.27 -12.64 -18.91
CA ILE A 33 -5.55 -11.68 -18.06
C ILE A 33 -6.48 -11.09 -16.99
N ALA A 34 -5.89 -10.66 -15.88
CA ALA A 34 -6.61 -9.94 -14.83
C ALA A 34 -5.71 -8.90 -14.16
N ASN A 35 -6.35 -7.92 -13.50
CA ASN A 35 -5.64 -6.92 -12.70
C ASN A 35 -5.11 -7.58 -11.42
N GLY A 36 -3.81 -7.39 -11.17
CA GLY A 36 -3.14 -7.89 -9.98
C GLY A 36 -3.09 -6.89 -8.83
N TYR A 37 -2.39 -7.28 -7.77
CA TYR A 37 -2.36 -6.60 -6.48
C TYR A 37 -1.77 -5.18 -6.50
N ASN A 38 -0.93 -4.87 -7.48
CA ASN A 38 -0.28 -3.57 -7.67
C ASN A 38 -0.92 -2.75 -8.80
N GLY A 39 -2.03 -3.23 -9.37
CA GLY A 39 -2.69 -2.61 -10.52
C GLY A 39 -2.09 -2.94 -11.88
N ALA A 40 -1.05 -3.78 -11.95
CA ALA A 40 -0.54 -4.31 -13.21
C ALA A 40 -1.41 -5.44 -13.75
N LEU A 41 -1.31 -5.73 -15.05
CA LEU A 41 -1.98 -6.85 -15.68
C LEU A 41 -1.10 -8.11 -15.62
N TYR A 42 -1.71 -9.25 -15.29
CA TYR A 42 -1.05 -10.55 -15.25
C TYR A 42 -1.90 -11.58 -15.98
N PHE A 43 -1.26 -12.65 -16.44
CA PHE A 43 -2.00 -13.84 -16.87
C PHE A 43 -2.69 -14.51 -15.68
N GLU A 44 -3.94 -14.93 -15.89
CA GLU A 44 -4.77 -15.57 -14.85
C GLU A 44 -4.08 -16.81 -14.25
N GLU A 45 -3.41 -17.61 -15.08
CA GLU A 45 -2.67 -18.79 -14.63
C GLU A 45 -1.54 -18.45 -13.65
N TYR A 46 -0.83 -17.34 -13.87
CA TYR A 46 0.26 -16.90 -12.99
C TYR A 46 -0.28 -16.50 -11.62
N MET A 47 -1.48 -15.94 -11.55
CA MET A 47 -2.11 -15.53 -10.29
C MET A 47 -2.43 -16.69 -9.36
N HIS A 48 -2.48 -17.93 -9.88
CA HIS A 48 -2.66 -19.14 -9.09
C HIS A 48 -1.35 -19.76 -8.59
N THR A 49 -0.20 -19.20 -8.97
CA THR A 49 1.10 -19.69 -8.52
C THR A 49 1.39 -19.28 -7.08
N GLU A 50 2.28 -20.03 -6.43
CA GLU A 50 2.76 -19.68 -5.09
C GLU A 50 3.62 -18.42 -5.11
N GLU A 51 4.38 -18.22 -6.18
CA GLU A 51 5.20 -17.01 -6.37
C GLU A 51 4.34 -15.74 -6.37
N TYR A 52 3.23 -15.73 -7.13
CA TYR A 52 2.32 -14.59 -7.16
C TYR A 52 1.71 -14.32 -5.78
N ARG A 53 1.25 -15.36 -5.08
CA ARG A 53 0.70 -15.23 -3.71
C ARG A 53 1.72 -14.62 -2.74
N GLN A 54 2.99 -14.99 -2.84
CA GLN A 54 4.05 -14.45 -1.99
C GLN A 54 4.32 -12.97 -2.31
N LYS A 55 4.47 -12.62 -3.60
CA LYS A 55 4.66 -11.22 -4.01
C LYS A 55 3.48 -10.34 -3.59
N GLU A 56 2.26 -10.85 -3.76
CA GLU A 56 1.04 -10.19 -3.33
C GLU A 56 1.02 -9.95 -1.82
N ALA A 57 1.33 -10.98 -1.02
CA ALA A 57 1.38 -10.85 0.44
C ALA A 57 2.44 -9.81 0.88
N GLN A 58 3.63 -9.85 0.29
CA GLN A 58 4.70 -8.88 0.56
C GLN A 58 4.28 -7.46 0.18
N TRP A 59 3.67 -7.28 -0.98
CA TRP A 59 3.20 -5.98 -1.44
C TRP A 59 2.12 -5.42 -0.51
N ARG A 60 1.12 -6.25 -0.14
CA ARG A 60 0.07 -5.85 0.81
C ARG A 60 0.66 -5.41 2.14
N ASP A 61 1.61 -6.17 2.68
CA ASP A 61 2.28 -5.85 3.93
C ASP A 61 3.02 -4.50 3.86
N ALA A 62 3.81 -4.31 2.80
CA ALA A 62 4.55 -3.08 2.58
C ALA A 62 3.62 -1.88 2.36
N HIS A 63 2.51 -2.09 1.64
CA HIS A 63 1.51 -1.05 1.38
C HIS A 63 0.79 -0.64 2.66
N GLU A 64 0.33 -1.61 3.47
CA GLU A 64 -0.30 -1.34 4.77
C GLU A 64 0.64 -0.54 5.68
N LEU A 65 1.90 -0.95 5.79
CA LEU A 65 2.89 -0.24 6.60
C LEU A 65 3.16 1.18 6.08
N LYS A 66 3.15 1.38 4.76
CA LYS A 66 3.28 2.70 4.15
C LYS A 66 2.08 3.58 4.50
N ASP A 67 0.87 3.07 4.35
CA ASP A 67 -0.37 3.79 4.68
C ASP A 67 -0.39 4.21 6.16
N LEU A 68 0.00 3.30 7.07
CA LEU A 68 0.10 3.62 8.51
C LEU A 68 1.12 4.73 8.79
N ARG A 69 2.26 4.75 8.08
CA ARG A 69 3.26 5.83 8.19
C ARG A 69 2.71 7.15 7.67
N THR A 70 2.03 7.14 6.53
CA THR A 70 1.38 8.33 5.96
C THR A 70 0.31 8.87 6.89
N ARG A 71 -0.50 8.00 7.49
CA ARG A 71 -1.51 8.41 8.48
C ARG A 71 -0.86 9.00 9.73
N ARG A 72 0.23 8.41 10.24
CA ARG A 72 0.96 8.99 11.37
C ARG A 72 1.48 10.39 11.06
N GLU A 73 2.02 10.60 9.87
CA GLU A 73 2.47 11.94 9.43
C GLU A 73 1.30 12.93 9.42
N ASN A 74 0.20 12.56 8.77
CA ASN A 74 -0.93 13.45 8.54
C ASN A 74 -1.78 13.70 9.79
N GLU A 75 -2.00 12.68 10.61
CA GLU A 75 -2.87 12.74 11.79
C GLU A 75 -2.08 13.10 13.05
N CYS A 76 -0.97 12.41 13.32
CA CYS A 76 -0.22 12.57 14.56
C CYS A 76 0.72 13.76 14.50
N PHE A 77 1.63 13.79 13.52
CA PHE A 77 2.67 14.81 13.49
C PHE A 77 2.12 16.20 13.15
N SER A 78 1.00 16.30 12.45
CA SER A 78 0.28 17.57 12.28
C SER A 78 -0.25 18.18 13.60
N VAL A 79 -0.43 17.36 14.63
CA VAL A 79 -0.81 17.79 15.99
C VAL A 79 0.44 17.98 16.86
N ILE A 80 1.34 17.00 16.87
CA ILE A 80 2.53 16.98 17.73
C ILE A 80 3.57 18.05 17.34
N ASN A 81 3.60 18.45 16.07
CA ASN A 81 4.51 19.52 15.62
C ASN A 81 3.88 20.92 15.70
N ARG A 82 2.80 21.10 16.48
CA ARG A 82 2.24 22.43 16.77
C ARG A 82 3.19 23.24 17.66
N GLY A 83 3.06 24.56 17.62
CA GLY A 83 3.89 25.46 18.42
C GLY A 83 3.55 25.42 19.92
N TYR A 84 4.50 25.85 20.75
CA TYR A 84 4.40 25.91 22.22
C TYR A 84 3.11 26.59 22.73
N LEU A 85 2.65 27.65 22.05
CA LEU A 85 1.43 28.38 22.41
C LEU A 85 0.15 27.52 22.37
N TRP A 86 0.12 26.47 21.55
CA TRP A 86 -1.02 25.55 21.53
C TRP A 86 -1.01 24.64 22.77
N TYR A 87 0.17 24.13 23.15
CA TYR A 87 0.36 23.26 24.31
C TYR A 87 0.05 23.95 25.63
N MET A 88 0.37 25.24 25.77
CA MET A 88 0.07 25.98 27.00
C MET A 88 -1.43 26.13 27.30
N LYS A 89 -2.30 25.84 26.33
CA LYS A 89 -3.76 25.90 26.51
C LYS A 89 -4.36 24.58 27.00
N LEU A 90 -3.58 23.50 27.04
CA LEU A 90 -4.03 22.18 27.46
C LEU A 90 -3.98 22.06 28.98
N SER A 91 -4.96 21.37 29.56
CA SER A 91 -4.86 20.90 30.93
C SER A 91 -3.80 19.79 31.06
N GLU A 92 -3.36 19.52 32.28
CA GLU A 92 -2.45 18.39 32.55
C GLU A 92 -3.04 17.06 32.05
N SER A 93 -4.34 16.83 32.28
CA SER A 93 -5.02 15.61 31.80
C SER A 93 -5.02 15.50 30.27
N GLN A 94 -5.23 16.61 29.56
CA GLN A 94 -5.18 16.63 28.09
C GLN A 94 -3.76 16.37 27.59
N LEU A 95 -2.74 16.90 28.27
CA LEU A 95 -1.35 16.66 27.92
C LEU A 95 -0.97 15.19 28.11
N ASP A 96 -1.42 14.55 29.20
CA ASP A 96 -1.21 13.12 29.44
C ASP A 96 -1.89 12.24 28.39
N GLU A 97 -3.14 12.57 28.03
CA GLU A 97 -3.86 11.90 26.94
C GLU A 97 -3.13 12.07 25.60
N LEU A 98 -2.62 13.26 25.31
CA LEU A 98 -1.87 13.54 24.09
C LEU A 98 -0.55 12.75 24.05
N ASN A 99 0.19 12.69 25.16
CA ASN A 99 1.43 11.92 25.26
C ASN A 99 1.18 10.43 25.05
N LYS A 100 0.12 9.89 25.65
CA LYS A 100 -0.29 8.49 25.43
C LYS A 100 -0.63 8.23 23.97
N TRP A 101 -1.47 9.07 23.38
CA TRP A 101 -1.87 8.98 21.98
C TRP A 101 -0.67 9.05 21.02
N TYR A 102 0.29 9.94 21.30
CA TYR A 102 1.54 10.04 20.54
C TYR A 102 2.36 8.75 20.61
N ASN A 103 2.57 8.20 21.82
CA ASN A 103 3.33 6.97 21.99
C ASN A 103 2.68 5.78 21.27
N ASP A 104 1.35 5.68 21.30
CA ASP A 104 0.62 4.64 20.58
C ASP A 104 0.81 4.79 19.05
N TRP A 105 0.81 6.03 18.53
CA TRP A 105 1.14 6.31 17.13
C TRP A 105 2.56 5.91 16.76
N LEU A 106 3.55 6.08 17.65
CA LEU A 106 4.91 5.61 17.39
C LEU A 106 4.97 4.08 17.23
N GLY A 107 4.10 3.35 17.92
CA GLY A 107 3.95 1.89 17.86
C GLY A 107 3.15 1.34 16.67
N VAL A 108 2.43 2.19 15.91
CA VAL A 108 1.42 1.77 14.92
C VAL A 108 1.93 0.76 13.87
N THR A 109 3.17 0.90 13.41
CA THR A 109 3.73 -0.02 12.38
C THR A 109 4.09 -1.40 12.95
N LYS A 110 4.14 -1.54 14.27
CA LYS A 110 4.36 -2.82 14.96
C LYS A 110 3.03 -3.45 15.36
N THR A 111 2.11 -2.64 15.90
CA THR A 111 0.81 -3.11 16.40
C THR A 111 -0.25 -3.23 15.32
N ARG A 112 -0.07 -2.53 14.18
CA ARG A 112 -1.08 -2.34 13.12
C ARG A 112 -2.42 -1.81 13.64
N SER A 113 -2.39 -1.12 14.78
CA SER A 113 -3.57 -0.60 15.44
C SER A 113 -3.50 0.92 15.49
N ILE A 114 -4.46 1.58 14.85
CA ILE A 114 -4.56 3.04 14.87
C ILE A 114 -5.10 3.47 16.23
N PRO A 115 -4.40 4.37 16.95
CA PRO A 115 -4.88 4.84 18.24
C PRO A 115 -6.12 5.74 18.10
N LYS A 116 -7.05 5.60 19.05
CA LYS A 116 -8.23 6.49 19.11
C LYS A 116 -7.78 7.91 19.40
N LYS A 117 -8.19 8.87 18.55
CA LYS A 117 -7.96 10.29 18.77
C LYS A 117 -8.68 10.77 20.05
N PRO A 118 -8.03 11.58 20.92
CA PRO A 118 -8.70 12.19 22.07
C PRO A 118 -9.89 13.05 21.64
N ASP A 119 -11.00 13.00 22.38
CA ASP A 119 -12.27 13.60 21.96
C ASP A 119 -12.24 15.14 21.92
N TRP A 120 -11.30 15.78 22.62
CA TRP A 120 -11.12 17.23 22.64
C TRP A 120 -10.26 17.77 21.49
N MET A 121 -9.69 16.90 20.64
CA MET A 121 -8.84 17.26 19.50
C MET A 121 -9.57 17.25 18.17
#